data_AF-A0A8H6SXW9-F1
#
_entry.id   AF-A0A8H6SXW9-F1
#
_cell.length_a   1.000
_cell.length_b   1.000
_cell.length_c   1.000
_cell.angle_alpha   90.00
_cell.angle_beta   90.00
_cell.angle_gamma   90.00
#
_symmetry.space_group_name_H-M   'P 1'
#
loop_
_entity.id
_entity.type
_entity.pdbx_description
1 polymer ?
#
loop_
_entity_poly.entity_id
_entity_poly.type
_entity_poly.pdbx_seq_one_letter_code
_entity_poly.pdbx_strand_id
1 'polypeptide(L)'
;MSSPKSSYLEPPTPAQPQTRRRPLIQAIESAFPAFDCDAAVVHPFQDENQRDTEFQKELNEMLLNCTIEMHAWASARPFYETRAASSTYESQLQEIQLKEREQEKTRQRLQEFVSQMRSAMALLR
;
A
#
# COMPACT_ATOMS: atom_id res chain seq x y z
N MET A 1 24.18 18.63 6.10
CA MET A 1 24.34 19.94 5.43
C MET A 1 25.65 19.90 4.63
N SER A 2 25.60 19.76 3.32
CA SER A 2 26.76 19.92 2.44
C SER A 2 26.29 20.38 1.06
N SER A 3 26.57 21.64 0.76
CA SER A 3 26.51 22.19 -0.60
C SER A 3 27.72 21.74 -1.42
N PRO A 4 27.60 21.54 -2.74
CA PRO A 4 28.74 21.54 -3.64
C PRO A 4 29.05 22.96 -4.14
N LYS A 5 30.35 23.15 -4.40
CA LYS A 5 31.05 24.42 -4.62
C LYS A 5 30.92 24.93 -6.05
N SER A 6 30.87 26.25 -6.16
CA SER A 6 31.11 27.05 -7.37
C SER A 6 32.50 26.77 -7.95
N SER A 7 32.58 26.39 -9.22
CA SER A 7 33.82 26.32 -10.00
C SER A 7 33.86 27.43 -11.05
N TYR A 8 35.00 28.08 -11.10
CA TYR A 8 35.26 29.34 -11.76
C TYR A 8 35.22 29.29 -13.30
N LEU A 9 34.87 30.46 -13.84
CA LEU A 9 34.95 30.91 -15.22
C LEU A 9 36.28 30.55 -15.90
N GLU A 10 36.18 29.87 -17.04
CA GLU A 10 37.25 29.71 -18.01
C GLU A 10 37.12 30.81 -19.10
N PRO A 11 38.20 31.47 -19.54
CA PRO A 11 38.14 32.58 -20.48
C PRO A 11 37.78 32.12 -21.90
N PRO A 12 36.99 32.90 -22.67
CA PRO A 12 36.63 32.54 -24.04
C PRO A 12 37.85 32.66 -24.97
N THR A 13 38.17 31.54 -25.61
CA THR A 13 39.14 31.38 -26.70
C THR A 13 38.86 32.40 -27.83
N PRO A 14 39.89 33.02 -28.43
CA PRO A 14 39.71 34.09 -29.41
C PRO A 14 38.99 33.61 -30.67
N ALA A 15 38.06 34.47 -31.10
CA ALA A 15 37.24 34.39 -32.30
C ALA A 15 37.99 33.82 -33.52
N GLN A 16 37.46 32.71 -34.05
CA GLN A 16 37.76 32.33 -35.42
C GLN A 16 37.10 33.32 -36.40
N PRO A 17 37.79 33.69 -37.48
CA PRO A 17 37.41 34.80 -38.33
C PRO A 17 36.43 34.38 -39.43
N GLN A 18 35.56 35.33 -39.77
CA GLN A 18 34.77 35.42 -41.00
C GLN A 18 33.52 34.53 -41.09
N THR A 19 32.46 34.95 -40.40
CA THR A 19 31.14 34.96 -41.03
C THR A 19 31.24 35.78 -42.31
N ARG A 20 31.46 35.13 -43.47
CA ARG A 20 31.10 35.69 -44.76
C ARG A 20 29.61 36.03 -44.65
N ARG A 21 29.28 37.29 -44.41
CA ARG A 21 27.91 37.79 -44.53
C ARG A 21 27.51 37.48 -45.97
N ARG A 22 26.69 36.43 -46.18
CA ARG A 22 26.08 36.19 -47.48
C ARG A 22 25.43 37.51 -47.89
N PRO A 23 25.66 38.02 -49.11
CA PRO A 23 25.08 39.28 -49.53
C PRO A 23 23.57 39.22 -49.29
N LEU A 24 23.02 40.25 -48.65
CA LEU A 24 21.63 40.28 -48.18
C LEU A 24 20.64 39.88 -49.28
N ILE A 25 20.96 40.27 -50.52
CA ILE A 25 20.24 39.93 -51.76
C ILE A 25 20.12 38.41 -51.96
N GLN A 26 21.19 37.65 -51.75
CA GLN A 26 21.22 36.20 -51.92
C GLN A 26 20.46 35.45 -50.82
N ALA A 27 20.28 36.06 -49.64
CA ALA A 27 19.44 35.52 -48.56
C ALA A 27 17.95 35.84 -48.74
N ILE A 28 17.63 36.92 -49.48
CA ILE A 28 16.25 37.31 -49.82
C ILE A 28 15.77 36.52 -51.06
N GLU A 29 16.67 36.20 -51.99
CA GLU A 29 16.39 35.41 -53.19
C GLU A 29 16.21 33.90 -52.91
N SER A 30 16.76 33.39 -51.80
CA SER A 30 16.54 31.99 -51.41
C SER A 30 15.13 31.80 -50.87
N ALA A 31 14.31 31.00 -51.55
CA ALA A 31 13.00 30.59 -51.04
C ALA A 31 13.15 29.94 -49.66
N PHE A 32 12.32 30.35 -48.70
CA PHE A 32 12.27 29.70 -47.39
C PHE A 32 11.90 28.22 -47.59
N PRO A 33 12.58 27.29 -46.88
CA PRO A 33 12.13 25.91 -46.88
C PRO A 33 10.68 25.86 -46.40
N ALA A 34 9.86 25.11 -47.12
CA ALA A 34 8.46 24.94 -46.72
C ALA A 34 8.42 24.37 -45.30
N PHE A 35 7.64 25.03 -44.43
CA PHE A 35 7.45 24.55 -43.08
C PHE A 35 6.66 23.24 -43.15
N ASP A 36 7.30 22.15 -42.72
CA ASP A 36 6.67 20.85 -42.61
C ASP A 36 5.88 20.80 -41.28
N CYS A 37 4.62 21.23 -41.34
CA CYS A 37 3.69 21.16 -40.22
C CYS A 37 3.57 19.74 -39.66
N ASP A 38 3.66 18.71 -40.53
CA ASP A 38 3.38 17.34 -40.14
C ASP A 38 4.50 16.81 -39.23
N ALA A 39 5.75 16.99 -39.64
CA ALA A 39 6.90 16.58 -38.84
C ALA A 39 7.11 17.45 -37.58
N ALA A 40 6.86 18.76 -37.68
CA ALA A 40 7.19 19.68 -36.59
C ALA A 40 6.13 19.75 -35.48
N VAL A 41 4.86 19.50 -35.80
CA VAL A 41 3.74 19.72 -34.87
C VAL A 41 2.82 18.52 -34.77
N VAL A 42 2.39 17.95 -35.90
CA VAL A 42 1.37 16.90 -35.90
C VAL A 42 1.90 15.61 -35.28
N HIS A 43 3.08 15.14 -35.69
CA HIS A 43 3.66 13.91 -35.16
C HIS A 43 3.97 13.97 -33.65
N PRO A 44 4.69 14.98 -33.13
CA PRO A 44 4.94 15.08 -31.68
C PRO A 44 3.65 15.14 -30.86
N PHE A 45 2.61 15.81 -31.37
CA PHE A 45 1.32 15.88 -30.69
C PHE A 45 0.57 14.54 -30.70
N GLN A 46 0.64 13.79 -31.80
CA GLN A 46 0.07 12.44 -31.87
C GLN A 46 0.80 11.47 -30.94
N ASP A 47 2.13 11.55 -30.89
CA ASP A 47 2.96 10.75 -29.98
C ASP A 47 2.64 11.07 -28.51
N GLU A 48 2.47 12.35 -28.16
CA GLU A 48 2.06 12.76 -26.81
C GLU A 48 0.68 12.21 -26.45
N ASN A 49 -0.30 12.33 -27.36
CA ASN A 49 -1.65 11.80 -27.13
C ASN A 49 -1.66 10.29 -26.96
N GLN A 50 -0.84 9.58 -27.74
CA GLN A 50 -0.71 8.13 -27.61
C GLN A 50 -0.15 7.77 -26.23
N ARG A 51 0.94 8.44 -25.80
CA ARG A 51 1.52 8.23 -24.47
C ARG A 51 0.53 8.53 -23.35
N ASP A 52 -0.24 9.61 -23.47
CA ASP A 52 -1.25 9.96 -22.46
C ASP A 52 -2.37 8.91 -22.40
N THR A 53 -2.79 8.39 -23.55
CA THR A 53 -3.79 7.32 -23.62
C THR A 53 -3.28 6.02 -22.99
N GLU A 54 -2.02 5.66 -23.23
CA GLU A 54 -1.38 4.49 -22.63
C GLU A 54 -1.24 4.65 -21.11
N PHE A 55 -0.79 5.82 -20.65
CA PHE A 55 -0.70 6.15 -19.23
C PHE A 55 -2.06 6.07 -18.52
N GLN A 56 -3.12 6.63 -19.13
CA GLN A 56 -4.46 6.55 -18.57
C GLN A 56 -4.96 5.11 -18.45
N LYS A 57 -4.64 4.22 -19.40
CA LYS A 57 -5.00 2.81 -19.33
C LYS A 57 -4.28 2.12 -18.16
N GLU A 58 -2.96 2.30 -18.05
CA GLU A 58 -2.17 1.72 -16.97
C GLU A 58 -2.62 2.22 -15.59
N LEU A 59 -2.88 3.52 -15.47
CA LEU A 59 -3.39 4.12 -14.24
C LEU A 59 -4.73 3.51 -13.83
N ASN A 60 -5.66 3.37 -14.78
CA ASN A 60 -6.97 2.79 -14.54
C ASN A 60 -6.87 1.32 -14.11
N GLU A 61 -5.99 0.54 -14.75
CA GLU A 61 -5.74 -0.85 -14.37
C GLU A 61 -5.18 -0.94 -12.94
N MET A 62 -4.19 -0.12 -12.61
CA MET A 62 -3.59 -0.07 -11.28
C MET A 62 -4.61 0.33 -10.21
N LEU A 63 -5.43 1.35 -10.49
CA LEU A 63 -6.47 1.81 -9.58
C LEU A 63 -7.53 0.72 -9.35
N LEU A 64 -7.93 0.02 -10.42
CA LEU A 64 -8.89 -1.07 -10.33
C LEU A 64 -8.33 -2.21 -9.47
N ASN A 65 -7.09 -2.62 -9.71
CA ASN A 65 -6.42 -3.66 -8.93
C ASN A 65 -6.34 -3.28 -7.45
N CYS A 66 -5.91 -2.05 -7.14
CA CYS A 66 -5.86 -1.53 -5.77
C CYS A 66 -7.24 -1.55 -5.10
N THR A 67 -8.29 -1.14 -5.83
CA THR A 67 -9.67 -1.14 -5.32
C THR A 67 -10.16 -2.56 -5.03
N ILE A 68 -9.87 -3.51 -5.91
CA ILE A 68 -10.24 -4.92 -5.74
C ILE A 68 -9.51 -5.52 -4.54
N GLU A 69 -8.21 -5.30 -4.41
CA GLU A 69 -7.40 -5.79 -3.28
C GLU A 69 -7.88 -5.19 -1.96
N MET A 70 -8.13 -3.88 -1.93
CA MET A 70 -8.66 -3.20 -0.74
C MET A 70 -10.02 -3.78 -0.35
N HIS A 71 -10.92 -3.98 -1.32
CA HIS A 71 -12.23 -4.57 -1.07
C HIS A 71 -12.12 -6.03 -0.57
N ALA A 72 -11.26 -6.84 -1.19
CA ALA A 72 -11.01 -8.21 -0.77
C ALA A 72 -10.49 -8.27 0.67
N TRP A 73 -9.54 -7.41 1.01
CA TRP A 73 -9.01 -7.34 2.37
C TRP A 73 -10.06 -6.83 3.38
N ALA A 74 -10.75 -5.74 3.05
CA ALA A 74 -11.77 -5.15 3.92
C ALA A 74 -12.96 -6.09 4.15
N SER A 75 -13.32 -6.92 3.16
CA SER A 75 -14.38 -7.92 3.30
C SER A 75 -13.93 -9.15 4.09
N ALA A 76 -12.68 -9.59 3.94
CA ALA A 76 -12.15 -10.75 4.68
C ALA A 76 -11.83 -10.45 6.15
N ARG A 77 -11.38 -9.22 6.45
CA ARG A 77 -10.89 -8.82 7.77
C ARG A 77 -11.92 -9.01 8.91
N PRO A 78 -13.20 -8.60 8.79
CA PRO A 78 -14.20 -8.80 9.84
C PRO A 78 -14.39 -10.27 10.22
N PHE A 79 -14.33 -11.19 9.26
CA PHE A 79 -14.44 -12.63 9.53
C PHE A 79 -13.24 -13.14 10.33
N TYR A 80 -12.04 -12.70 9.97
CA TYR A 80 -10.82 -13.08 10.69
C TYR A 80 -10.83 -12.54 12.13
N GLU A 81 -11.17 -11.27 12.31
CA GLU A 81 -11.25 -10.64 13.62
C GLU A 81 -12.34 -11.27 14.50
N THR A 82 -13.52 -11.51 13.93
CA THR A 82 -14.61 -12.20 14.62
C THR A 82 -14.21 -13.60 15.04
N ARG A 83 -13.58 -14.37 14.14
CA ARG A 83 -13.12 -15.73 14.42
C ARG A 83 -12.05 -15.75 15.52
N ALA A 84 -11.11 -14.81 15.50
CA ALA A 84 -10.10 -14.68 16.54
C ALA A 84 -10.73 -14.35 17.91
N ALA A 85 -11.71 -13.43 17.93
CA ALA A 85 -12.46 -13.11 19.14
C ALA A 85 -13.26 -14.32 19.67
N SER A 86 -13.99 -15.02 18.80
CA SER A 86 -14.73 -16.24 19.15
C SER A 86 -13.82 -17.32 19.74
N SER A 87 -12.65 -17.57 19.13
CA SER A 87 -11.69 -18.55 19.66
C SER A 87 -11.19 -18.17 21.05
N THR A 88 -11.04 -16.88 21.34
CA THR A 88 -10.64 -16.40 22.67
C THR A 88 -11.74 -16.69 23.70
N TYR A 89 -13.00 -16.40 23.36
CA TYR A 89 -14.14 -16.70 24.24
C TYR A 89 -14.34 -18.19 24.45
N GLU A 90 -14.15 -19.02 23.42
CA GLU A 90 -14.20 -20.48 23.55
C GLU A 90 -13.16 -21.00 24.53
N SER A 91 -11.91 -20.50 24.45
CA SER A 91 -10.86 -20.87 25.39
C SER A 91 -11.21 -20.48 26.83
N GLN A 92 -11.75 -19.27 27.04
CA GLN A 92 -12.18 -18.81 28.37
C GLN A 92 -13.34 -19.66 28.90
N LEU A 93 -14.28 -20.03 28.05
CA LEU A 93 -15.40 -20.89 28.42
C LEU A 93 -14.91 -22.28 28.86
N GLN A 94 -13.94 -22.86 28.15
CA GLN A 94 -13.34 -24.14 28.54
C GLN A 94 -12.65 -24.05 29.90
N GLU A 95 -11.94 -22.95 30.18
CA GLU A 95 -11.30 -22.74 31.48
C GLU A 95 -12.34 -22.66 32.61
N ILE A 96 -13.43 -21.93 32.40
CA ILE A 96 -14.53 -21.84 33.38
C ILE A 96 -15.15 -23.21 33.62
N GLN A 97 -15.45 -23.98 32.56
CA GLN A 97 -16.00 -25.32 32.69
C GLN A 97 -15.11 -26.27 33.49
N LEU A 98 -13.79 -26.16 33.33
CA LEU A 98 -12.83 -26.94 34.12
C LEU A 98 -12.89 -26.55 35.60
N LYS A 99 -12.89 -25.25 35.90
CA LYS A 99 -13.00 -24.73 37.27
C LYS A 99 -14.32 -25.14 37.93
N GLU A 100 -15.44 -25.06 37.22
CA GLU A 100 -16.74 -25.51 37.71
C GLU A 100 -16.74 -27.00 38.04
N ARG A 101 -16.13 -27.83 37.18
CA ARG A 101 -16.01 -29.28 37.42
C ARG A 101 -15.17 -29.57 38.67
N GLU A 102 -14.12 -28.81 38.93
CA GLU A 102 -13.31 -28.95 40.15
C GLU A 102 -14.05 -28.50 41.41
N GLN A 103 -14.80 -27.40 41.33
CA GLN A 103 -15.66 -26.94 42.42
C GLN A 103 -16.72 -27.99 42.77
N GLU A 104 -17.36 -28.59 41.77
CA GLU A 104 -18.37 -29.62 41.99
C GLU A 104 -17.79 -30.88 42.64
N LYS A 105 -16.60 -31.33 42.22
CA LYS A 105 -15.88 -32.42 42.91
C LYS A 105 -15.59 -32.10 44.36
N THR A 106 -15.21 -30.85 44.66
CA THR A 106 -14.94 -30.41 46.02
C THR A 106 -16.21 -30.37 46.86
N ARG A 107 -17.32 -29.90 46.27
CA ARG A 107 -18.65 -29.90 46.90
C ARG A 107 -19.10 -31.31 47.26
N GLN A 108 -18.91 -32.27 46.35
CA GLN A 108 -19.26 -33.69 46.58
C GLN A 108 -18.44 -34.28 47.74
N ARG A 109 -17.12 -34.06 47.78
CA ARG A 109 -16.28 -34.51 48.89
C ARG A 109 -16.71 -33.93 50.23
N LEU A 110 -17.08 -32.66 50.26
CA LEU A 110 -17.58 -32.02 51.48
C LEU A 110 -18.92 -32.62 51.91
N GLN A 111 -19.82 -32.91 50.97
CA GLN A 111 -21.09 -33.57 51.26
C GLN A 111 -20.90 -34.97 51.82
N GLU A 112 -20.00 -35.76 51.23
CA GLU A 112 -19.63 -37.09 51.73
C GLU A 112 -19.08 -37.01 53.15
N PHE A 113 -18.16 -36.08 53.41
CA PHE A 113 -17.57 -35.85 54.73
C PHE A 113 -18.64 -35.49 55.78
N VAL A 114 -19.52 -34.53 55.47
CA VAL A 114 -20.62 -34.15 56.37
C VAL A 114 -21.58 -35.31 56.62
N SER A 115 -21.87 -36.10 55.58
CA SER A 115 -22.70 -37.31 55.71
C SER A 115 -22.07 -38.31 56.68
N GLN A 116 -20.78 -38.60 56.53
CA GLN A 116 -20.04 -39.50 57.41
C GLN A 116 -20.04 -39.00 58.87
N MET A 117 -19.82 -37.70 59.09
CA MET A 117 -19.90 -37.10 60.43
C MET A 117 -21.29 -37.25 61.05
N ARG A 118 -22.36 -36.99 60.29
CA ARG A 118 -23.74 -37.15 60.76
C ARG A 118 -24.02 -38.59 61.17
N SER A 119 -23.58 -39.56 60.36
CA SER A 119 -23.71 -40.99 60.69
C SER A 119 -22.94 -41.35 61.96
N ALA A 120 -21.70 -40.88 62.11
CA ALA A 120 -20.89 -41.14 63.32
C ALA A 120 -21.52 -40.53 64.58
N MET A 121 -22.05 -39.30 64.49
CA MET A 121 -22.76 -38.67 65.61
C MET A 121 -24.05 -39.41 65.96
N ALA A 122 -24.77 -39.95 64.98
CA ALA A 122 -25.97 -40.74 65.22
C ALA A 122 -25.67 -42.08 65.93
N LEU A 123 -24.48 -42.66 65.74
CA LEU A 123 -24.04 -43.87 66.42
C LEU A 123 -23.59 -43.63 67.88
N LEU A 124 -23.25 -42.39 68.24
CA LEU A 124 -22.85 -41.99 69.59
C LEU A 124 -24.03 -41.53 70.46
N ARG A 125 -25.26 -41.59 69.94
CA ARG A 125 -26.49 -41.21 70.62
C ARG A 125 -27.35 -42.45 70.87
#